data_AF-A0A7V8XUV3-F1
#
_entry.id   AF-A0A7V8XUV3-F1
#
_cell.length_a   1.000
_cell.length_b   1.000
_cell.length_c   1.000
_cell.angle_alpha   90.00
_cell.angle_beta   90.00
_cell.angle_gamma   90.00
#
_symmetry.space_group_name_H-M   'P 1'
#
loop_
_entity.id
_entity.type
_entity.pdbx_description
1 polymer ?
#
loop_
_entity_poly.entity_id
_entity_poly.type
_entity_poly.pdbx_seq_one_letter_code
_entity_poly.pdbx_strand_id
1 'polypeptide(L)'
;MTGRRWLMVGGAAVLAGGALSGCNSSTAPAGTTALYVVAADGNFRSISAALQVAPAGEVIEVRGGPYAERVVIDKPGIKLRGTSAILDGATVNGGRGIGIHVTNVADVEVSGFTVRNFERGIIVQNATGAVIQRNEVHSNNSKTAGTAPPLAPGVDLFEGLVLLASSGAQVTDNVLRNNGHDGLMITGGSRNNVIRGNRMLDNGAQTVPTQFG
;
A
#
# COMPACT_ATOMS: atom_id res chain seq x y z
N MET A 1 -42.84 -33.57 68.23
CA MET A 1 -41.99 -34.71 68.65
C MET A 1 -40.79 -34.68 67.71
N THR A 2 -39.51 -34.50 68.07
CA THR A 2 -38.75 -34.68 69.32
C THR A 2 -37.33 -34.06 69.13
N GLY A 3 -36.74 -33.50 70.20
CA GLY A 3 -35.28 -33.48 70.47
C GLY A 3 -34.44 -32.33 69.87
N ARG A 4 -33.95 -31.35 70.66
CA ARG A 4 -32.76 -31.35 71.57
C ARG A 4 -31.42 -30.94 70.90
N ARG A 5 -31.11 -29.65 71.03
CA ARG A 5 -29.85 -28.98 71.44
C ARG A 5 -28.57 -29.84 71.58
N TRP A 6 -27.49 -29.43 70.92
CA TRP A 6 -26.10 -29.53 71.42
C TRP A 6 -25.29 -28.29 71.00
N LEU A 7 -24.67 -27.66 72.00
CA LEU A 7 -23.55 -26.73 71.88
C LEU A 7 -22.27 -27.57 72.11
N MET A 8 -21.24 -27.41 71.29
CA MET A 8 -19.85 -27.69 71.66
C MET A 8 -18.95 -26.70 70.94
N VAL A 9 -18.14 -26.02 71.74
CA VAL A 9 -17.10 -25.05 71.38
C VAL A 9 -15.74 -25.75 71.50
N GLY A 10 -14.77 -25.32 70.67
CA GLY A 10 -13.33 -25.53 70.89
C GLY A 10 -12.68 -26.31 69.74
N GLY A 11 -11.56 -25.90 69.17
CA GLY A 11 -10.67 -24.77 69.38
C GLY A 11 -9.57 -24.81 68.30
N ALA A 12 -8.88 -23.68 68.16
CA ALA A 12 -7.66 -23.35 67.42
C ALA A 12 -6.84 -24.52 66.83
N ALA A 13 -6.14 -24.42 65.70
CA ALA A 13 -5.25 -23.34 65.28
C ALA A 13 -4.72 -23.70 63.85
N VAL A 14 -4.54 -22.75 62.94
CA VAL A 14 -3.21 -22.24 62.49
C VAL A 14 -2.87 -22.60 61.01
N LEU A 15 -2.59 -21.53 60.25
CA LEU A 15 -1.76 -21.39 59.05
C LEU A 15 -2.13 -22.15 57.75
N ALA A 16 -2.53 -21.42 56.71
CA ALA A 16 -1.60 -21.00 55.63
C ALA A 16 -2.36 -20.52 54.38
N GLY A 17 -1.93 -19.37 53.84
CA GLY A 17 -1.87 -19.15 52.39
C GLY A 17 -3.15 -18.80 51.65
N GLY A 18 -3.70 -17.60 51.87
CA GLY A 18 -4.52 -16.95 50.86
C GLY A 18 -3.66 -16.57 49.65
N ALA A 19 -3.59 -17.43 48.63
CA ALA A 19 -3.11 -17.04 47.32
C ALA A 19 -4.27 -16.37 46.57
N LEU A 20 -4.35 -15.04 46.68
CA LEU A 20 -4.96 -14.24 45.63
C LEU A 20 -4.13 -14.54 44.38
N SER A 21 -4.66 -15.38 43.50
CA SER A 21 -4.12 -15.59 42.17
C SER A 21 -4.09 -14.25 41.47
N GLY A 22 -2.92 -13.60 41.55
CA GLY A 22 -2.62 -12.40 40.82
C GLY A 22 -2.88 -12.70 39.35
N CYS A 23 -3.85 -11.99 38.77
CA CYS A 23 -3.88 -11.80 37.34
C CYS A 23 -2.57 -11.10 37.00
N ASN A 24 -1.55 -11.88 36.60
CA ASN A 24 -0.41 -11.36 35.88
C ASN A 24 -0.95 -10.83 34.56
N SER A 25 -1.42 -9.59 34.59
CA SER A 25 -1.49 -8.74 33.42
C SER A 25 -0.04 -8.56 32.97
N SER A 26 0.41 -9.50 32.13
CA SER A 26 1.60 -9.35 31.32
C SER A 26 1.42 -8.05 30.54
N THR A 27 1.98 -6.96 31.09
CA THR A 27 2.25 -5.75 30.34
C THR A 27 3.26 -6.15 29.28
N ALA A 28 2.77 -6.49 28.10
CA ALA A 28 3.60 -6.53 26.91
C ALA A 28 4.33 -5.19 26.86
N PRO A 29 5.66 -5.16 26.71
CA PRO A 29 6.34 -3.91 26.46
C PRO A 29 5.67 -3.28 25.24
N ALA A 30 5.28 -2.00 25.34
CA ALA A 30 4.90 -1.24 24.16
C ALA A 30 6.06 -1.36 23.17
N GLY A 31 5.90 -2.25 22.20
CA GLY A 31 6.95 -2.60 21.27
C GLY A 31 7.35 -1.34 20.54
N THR A 32 8.64 -1.03 20.55
CA THR A 32 9.25 -0.04 19.66
C THR A 32 8.66 -0.27 18.27
N THR A 33 7.81 0.64 17.78
CA THR A 33 7.23 0.52 16.44
C THR A 33 8.39 0.38 15.48
N ALA A 34 8.51 -0.79 14.85
CA ALA A 34 9.60 -1.06 13.92
C ALA A 34 9.48 -0.07 12.77
N LEU A 35 10.47 0.80 12.61
CA LEU A 35 10.43 1.83 11.59
C LEU A 35 10.98 1.26 10.27
N TYR A 36 10.12 1.17 9.26
CA TYR A 36 10.48 0.72 7.92
C TYR A 36 10.90 1.91 7.06
N VAL A 37 12.17 2.32 7.19
CA VAL A 37 12.75 3.40 6.39
C VAL A 37 13.51 2.84 5.20
N VAL A 38 13.07 3.22 4.00
CA VAL A 38 13.75 2.97 2.74
C VAL A 38 14.53 4.21 2.33
N ALA A 39 15.86 4.12 2.35
CA ALA A 39 16.77 5.21 1.99
C ALA A 39 18.21 4.69 1.83
N ALA A 40 19.11 5.53 1.32
CA ALA A 40 20.54 5.22 1.30
C ALA A 40 21.15 5.02 2.70
N ASP A 41 20.57 5.66 3.72
CA ASP A 41 20.95 5.57 5.14
C ASP A 41 19.91 4.81 6.00
N GLY A 42 18.82 4.33 5.40
CA GLY A 42 17.70 3.69 6.10
C GLY A 42 17.98 2.24 6.53
N ASN A 43 16.95 1.56 7.04
CA ASN A 43 17.02 0.13 7.35
C ASN A 43 16.89 -0.75 6.09
N PHE A 44 16.32 -0.19 5.03
CA PHE A 44 16.14 -0.85 3.74
C PHE A 44 16.71 0.01 2.61
N ARG A 45 17.27 -0.65 1.59
CA ARG A 45 17.80 0.01 0.37
C ARG A 45 16.82 -0.04 -0.80
N SER A 46 15.81 -0.89 -0.75
CA SER A 46 14.74 -1.00 -1.74
C SER A 46 13.37 -1.04 -1.07
N ILE A 47 12.37 -0.57 -1.81
CA ILE A 47 10.97 -0.55 -1.38
C ILE A 47 10.46 -1.98 -1.26
N SER A 48 10.80 -2.85 -2.22
CA SER A 48 10.41 -4.26 -2.21
C SER A 48 10.96 -5.02 -1.01
N ALA A 49 12.18 -4.73 -0.56
CA ALA A 49 12.74 -5.38 0.64
C ALA A 49 11.99 -4.95 1.92
N ALA A 50 11.64 -3.67 2.04
CA ALA A 50 10.81 -3.20 3.15
C ALA A 50 9.42 -3.84 3.10
N LEU A 51 8.80 -3.85 1.93
CA LEU A 51 7.50 -4.49 1.72
C LEU A 51 7.53 -5.98 2.03
N GLN A 52 8.63 -6.70 1.80
CA GLN A 52 8.73 -8.11 2.14
C GLN A 52 8.65 -8.35 3.66
N VAL A 53 9.35 -7.51 4.44
CA VAL A 53 9.49 -7.68 5.90
C VAL A 53 8.33 -7.06 6.69
N ALA A 54 7.80 -5.92 6.24
CA ALA A 54 6.77 -5.19 6.97
C ALA A 54 5.46 -6.01 7.10
N PRO A 55 4.90 -6.20 8.30
CA PRO A 55 3.59 -6.81 8.44
C PRO A 55 2.48 -5.93 7.85
N ALA A 56 1.31 -6.54 7.65
CA ALA A 56 0.11 -5.82 7.22
C ALA A 56 -0.24 -4.67 8.19
N GLY A 57 -0.77 -3.57 7.68
CA GLY A 57 -1.13 -2.39 8.47
C GLY A 57 0.01 -1.39 8.73
N GLU A 58 1.25 -1.73 8.37
CA GLU A 58 2.42 -0.91 8.69
C GLU A 58 2.63 0.28 7.77
N VAL A 59 3.42 1.22 8.27
CA VAL A 59 3.89 2.38 7.51
C VAL A 59 5.30 2.12 7.01
N ILE A 60 5.51 2.31 5.70
CA ILE A 60 6.82 2.29 5.06
C ILE A 60 7.12 3.70 4.59
N GLU A 61 8.16 4.29 5.17
CA GLU A 61 8.65 5.61 4.79
C GLU A 61 9.75 5.48 3.74
N VAL A 62 9.55 6.11 2.58
CA VAL A 62 10.52 6.12 1.49
C VAL A 62 11.06 7.53 1.34
N ARG A 63 12.34 7.72 1.68
CA ARG A 63 12.98 9.03 1.58
C ARG A 63 13.34 9.36 0.13
N GLY A 64 13.74 10.60 -0.10
CA GLY A 64 14.13 11.07 -1.43
C GLY A 64 15.30 10.27 -2.00
N GLY A 65 15.16 9.86 -3.26
CA GLY A 65 16.15 9.07 -3.97
C GLY A 65 15.55 8.40 -5.20
N PRO A 66 16.38 8.02 -6.18
CA PRO A 66 15.95 7.19 -7.29
C PRO A 66 15.84 5.73 -6.85
N TYR A 67 14.72 5.10 -7.20
CA TYR A 67 14.46 3.69 -6.99
C TYR A 67 14.21 3.04 -8.34
N ALA A 68 15.17 2.21 -8.76
CA ALA A 68 15.10 1.44 -10.00
C ALA A 68 14.54 0.05 -9.68
N GLU A 69 13.24 -0.02 -9.38
CA GLU A 69 12.53 -1.27 -9.12
C GLU A 69 11.06 -1.17 -9.57
N ARG A 70 10.35 -2.30 -9.53
CA ARG A 70 8.89 -2.33 -9.61
C ARG A 70 8.35 -2.71 -8.24
N VAL A 71 7.26 -2.07 -7.82
CA VAL A 71 6.69 -2.21 -6.49
C VAL A 71 5.37 -2.95 -6.59
N VAL A 72 5.23 -4.03 -5.81
CA VAL A 72 3.97 -4.76 -5.66
C VAL A 72 3.54 -4.69 -4.20
N ILE A 73 2.31 -4.24 -3.96
CA ILE A 73 1.71 -4.17 -2.63
C ILE A 73 0.54 -5.14 -2.58
N ASP A 74 0.74 -6.25 -1.88
CA ASP A 74 -0.18 -7.39 -1.74
C ASP A 74 -0.52 -7.72 -0.28
N LYS A 75 -0.11 -6.84 0.66
CA LYS A 75 -0.52 -6.87 2.07
C LYS A 75 -1.50 -5.75 2.39
N PRO A 76 -2.60 -6.04 3.13
CA PRO A 76 -3.60 -5.04 3.44
C PRO A 76 -3.06 -4.00 4.44
N GLY A 77 -3.63 -2.80 4.41
CA GLY A 77 -3.35 -1.74 5.38
C GLY A 77 -1.97 -1.06 5.26
N ILE A 78 -1.14 -1.45 4.28
CA ILE A 78 0.18 -0.85 4.09
C ILE A 78 0.03 0.63 3.72
N LYS A 79 0.80 1.49 4.39
CA LYS A 79 0.93 2.91 4.05
C LYS A 79 2.32 3.17 3.50
N LEU A 80 2.43 3.18 2.18
CA LEU A 80 3.67 3.48 1.47
C LEU A 80 3.76 4.99 1.23
N ARG A 81 4.66 5.65 1.95
CA ARG A 81 4.77 7.13 2.00
C ARG A 81 6.12 7.60 1.52
N GLY A 82 6.15 8.17 0.32
CA GLY A 82 7.28 8.85 -0.27
C GLY A 82 7.44 10.28 0.25
N THR A 83 8.69 10.69 0.45
CA THR A 83 9.09 12.09 0.63
C THR A 83 10.06 12.44 -0.48
N SER A 84 9.52 12.81 -1.66
CA SER A 84 10.29 13.04 -2.89
C SER A 84 11.01 11.79 -3.42
N ALA A 85 10.41 10.61 -3.19
CA ALA A 85 10.91 9.35 -3.73
C ALA A 85 10.58 9.25 -5.22
N ILE A 86 11.58 8.89 -6.05
CA ILE A 86 11.43 8.79 -7.50
C ILE A 86 11.54 7.32 -7.89
N LEU A 87 10.41 6.70 -8.24
CA LEU A 87 10.39 5.38 -8.85
C LEU A 87 10.59 5.55 -10.36
N ASP A 88 11.73 5.07 -10.88
CA ASP A 88 12.15 5.33 -12.26
C ASP A 88 12.37 4.02 -13.04
N GLY A 89 11.52 3.79 -14.03
CA GLY A 89 11.56 2.62 -14.89
C GLY A 89 12.66 2.65 -15.97
N ALA A 90 13.33 3.78 -16.20
CA ALA A 90 14.23 3.95 -17.34
C ALA A 90 15.33 2.87 -17.43
N THR A 91 15.81 2.39 -16.29
CA THR A 91 16.87 1.36 -16.21
C THR A 91 16.35 -0.01 -15.78
N VAL A 92 15.04 -0.16 -15.56
CA VAL A 92 14.43 -1.39 -15.04
C VAL A 92 13.71 -2.11 -16.18
N ASN A 93 14.35 -3.13 -16.75
CA ASN A 93 13.78 -3.91 -17.86
C ASN A 93 13.28 -3.03 -19.03
N GLY A 94 14.02 -1.96 -19.33
CA GLY A 94 13.63 -0.97 -20.36
C GLY A 94 12.32 -0.23 -20.08
N GLY A 95 11.88 -0.15 -18.83
CA GLY A 95 10.63 0.46 -18.42
C GLY A 95 9.41 -0.47 -18.52
N ARG A 96 9.59 -1.76 -18.82
CA ARG A 96 8.45 -2.67 -19.01
C ARG A 96 7.74 -3.01 -17.70
N GLY A 97 6.42 -3.12 -17.78
CA GLY A 97 5.53 -3.48 -16.67
C GLY A 97 4.96 -2.28 -15.92
N ILE A 98 4.60 -2.53 -14.66
CA ILE A 98 3.95 -1.56 -13.78
C ILE A 98 4.98 -0.99 -12.80
N GLY A 99 4.97 0.32 -12.60
CA GLY A 99 5.73 0.99 -11.55
C GLY A 99 5.27 0.56 -10.16
N ILE A 100 4.04 0.94 -9.78
CA ILE A 100 3.40 0.54 -8.51
C ILE A 100 2.13 -0.25 -8.78
N HIS A 101 2.05 -1.49 -8.28
CA HIS A 101 0.90 -2.37 -8.41
C HIS A 101 0.31 -2.69 -7.03
N VAL A 102 -0.83 -2.09 -6.71
CA VAL A 102 -1.64 -2.44 -5.54
C VAL A 102 -2.63 -3.51 -5.99
N THR A 103 -2.54 -4.72 -5.45
CA THR A 103 -3.32 -5.85 -5.98
C THR A 103 -3.91 -6.75 -4.90
N ASN A 104 -5.21 -7.07 -5.02
CA ASN A 104 -5.94 -8.01 -4.17
C ASN A 104 -5.86 -7.69 -2.66
N VAL A 105 -5.98 -6.41 -2.31
CA VAL A 105 -5.79 -5.90 -0.94
C VAL A 105 -6.78 -4.81 -0.56
N ALA A 106 -6.90 -4.54 0.74
CA ALA A 106 -7.70 -3.46 1.28
C ALA A 106 -6.82 -2.40 1.97
N ASP A 107 -7.33 -1.17 2.01
CA ASP A 107 -6.87 -0.08 2.88
C ASP A 107 -5.39 0.31 2.72
N VAL A 108 -4.87 0.19 1.50
CA VAL A 108 -3.50 0.60 1.15
C VAL A 108 -3.43 2.10 0.84
N GLU A 109 -2.42 2.78 1.36
CA GLU A 109 -2.06 4.15 0.98
C GLU A 109 -0.79 4.14 0.11
N VAL A 110 -0.82 4.88 -1.01
CA VAL A 110 0.36 5.24 -1.80
C VAL A 110 0.40 6.76 -1.92
N SER A 111 1.43 7.40 -1.35
CA SER A 111 1.53 8.85 -1.38
C SER A 111 2.94 9.41 -1.53
N GLY A 112 3.07 10.58 -2.16
CA GLY A 112 4.34 11.33 -2.22
C GLY A 112 5.41 10.76 -3.14
N PHE A 113 5.03 9.97 -4.15
CA PHE A 113 5.95 9.42 -5.15
C PHE A 113 5.92 10.20 -6.46
N THR A 114 7.09 10.30 -7.10
CA THR A 114 7.18 10.48 -8.55
C THR A 114 7.32 9.10 -9.20
N VAL A 115 6.39 8.71 -10.07
CA VAL A 115 6.40 7.42 -10.79
C VAL A 115 6.51 7.68 -12.27
N ARG A 116 7.65 7.28 -12.87
CA ARG A 116 7.96 7.62 -14.25
C ARG A 116 8.70 6.56 -15.04
N ASN A 117 8.64 6.72 -16.36
CA ASN A 117 9.39 5.91 -17.33
C ASN A 117 9.03 4.41 -17.32
N PHE A 118 7.85 4.04 -16.82
CA PHE A 118 7.30 2.69 -16.96
C PHE A 118 6.43 2.56 -18.22
N GLU A 119 5.93 1.36 -18.51
CA GLU A 119 4.79 1.16 -19.42
C GLU A 119 3.55 1.68 -18.70
N ARG A 120 3.29 1.22 -17.48
CA ARG A 120 2.18 1.69 -16.64
C ARG A 120 2.67 2.30 -15.34
N GLY A 121 2.09 3.44 -14.95
CA GLY A 121 2.49 4.15 -13.74
C GLY A 121 2.03 3.44 -12.46
N ILE A 122 0.78 3.70 -12.05
CA ILE A 122 0.17 3.14 -10.84
C ILE A 122 -1.09 2.35 -11.21
N ILE A 123 -1.13 1.08 -10.85
CA ILE A 123 -2.30 0.22 -11.04
C ILE A 123 -2.85 -0.19 -9.68
N VAL A 124 -4.13 0.10 -9.45
CA VAL A 124 -4.91 -0.38 -8.31
C VAL A 124 -5.91 -1.40 -8.82
N GLN A 125 -5.69 -2.66 -8.50
CA GLN A 125 -6.43 -3.79 -9.05
C GLN A 125 -7.06 -4.62 -7.94
N ASN A 126 -8.35 -4.95 -8.08
CA ASN A 126 -9.09 -5.79 -7.14
C ASN A 126 -8.92 -5.30 -5.69
N ALA A 127 -8.98 -3.99 -5.46
CA ALA A 127 -8.68 -3.40 -4.17
C ALA A 127 -9.86 -2.59 -3.60
N THR A 128 -9.93 -2.51 -2.28
CA THR A 128 -10.96 -1.73 -1.58
C THR A 128 -10.34 -0.68 -0.68
N GLY A 129 -10.89 0.54 -0.66
CA GLY A 129 -10.45 1.58 0.28
C GLY A 129 -9.05 2.13 0.02
N ALA A 130 -8.48 1.91 -1.17
CA ALA A 130 -7.14 2.39 -1.50
C ALA A 130 -7.08 3.93 -1.53
N VAL A 131 -6.02 4.52 -0.97
CA VAL A 131 -5.77 5.96 -0.98
C VAL A 131 -4.54 6.25 -1.83
N ILE A 132 -4.74 6.87 -2.99
CA ILE A 132 -3.67 7.29 -3.89
C ILE A 132 -3.62 8.80 -3.90
N GLN A 133 -2.64 9.39 -3.24
CA GLN A 133 -2.63 10.83 -3.00
C GLN A 133 -1.28 11.51 -3.17
N ARG A 134 -1.28 12.75 -3.67
CA ARG A 134 -0.06 13.57 -3.78
C ARG A 134 1.08 12.86 -4.52
N ASN A 135 0.74 12.05 -5.52
CA ASN A 135 1.71 11.43 -6.41
C ASN A 135 1.81 12.20 -7.72
N GLU A 136 2.95 12.06 -8.36
CA GLU A 136 3.26 12.62 -9.65
C GLU A 136 3.55 11.47 -10.63
N VAL A 137 2.63 11.20 -11.54
CA VAL A 137 2.69 10.04 -12.44
C VAL A 137 2.86 10.54 -13.86
N HIS A 138 4.01 10.27 -14.47
CA HIS A 138 4.32 10.84 -15.77
C HIS A 138 5.28 10.05 -16.64
N SER A 139 5.27 10.32 -17.94
CA SER A 139 6.19 9.70 -18.90
C SER A 139 6.14 8.17 -18.88
N ASN A 140 4.99 7.62 -18.46
CA ASN A 140 4.72 6.19 -18.55
C ASN A 140 4.14 5.95 -19.94
N ASN A 141 4.91 5.29 -20.79
CA ASN A 141 4.71 5.27 -22.23
C ASN A 141 5.17 3.96 -22.88
N SER A 142 4.84 3.83 -24.16
CA SER A 142 5.26 2.69 -24.96
C SER A 142 6.77 2.56 -25.04
N LYS A 143 7.28 1.40 -24.61
CA LYS A 143 8.71 1.05 -24.65
C LYS A 143 9.04 0.17 -25.85
N THR A 144 8.11 -0.67 -26.28
CA THR A 144 8.17 -1.47 -27.52
C THR A 144 6.76 -2.05 -27.77
N ALA A 145 6.32 -2.15 -29.02
CA ALA A 145 4.98 -2.64 -29.32
C ALA A 145 4.72 -4.05 -28.72
N GLY A 146 3.71 -4.16 -27.86
CA GLY A 146 3.10 -5.45 -27.47
C GLY A 146 3.85 -6.30 -26.42
N THR A 147 4.70 -5.72 -25.57
CA THR A 147 5.55 -6.54 -24.66
C THR A 147 5.06 -6.72 -23.23
N ALA A 148 4.19 -5.86 -22.70
CA ALA A 148 3.52 -6.18 -21.45
C ALA A 148 2.29 -7.05 -21.73
N PRO A 149 2.02 -8.09 -20.90
CA PRO A 149 0.77 -8.81 -20.99
C PRO A 149 -0.42 -7.84 -20.78
N PRO A 150 -1.56 -8.09 -21.46
CA PRO A 150 -2.80 -7.37 -21.17
C PRO A 150 -3.18 -7.55 -19.70
N LEU A 151 -3.52 -6.46 -18.99
CA LEU A 151 -3.98 -6.57 -17.60
C LEU A 151 -5.45 -6.96 -17.51
N ALA A 152 -6.28 -6.32 -18.32
CA ALA A 152 -7.70 -6.58 -18.46
C ALA A 152 -8.18 -6.05 -19.82
N PRO A 153 -9.34 -6.51 -20.32
CA PRO A 153 -9.96 -5.92 -21.50
C PRO A 153 -10.10 -4.39 -21.34
N GLY A 154 -9.59 -3.65 -22.32
CA GLY A 154 -9.66 -2.19 -22.36
C GLY A 154 -8.62 -1.44 -21.52
N VAL A 155 -7.72 -2.12 -20.79
CA VAL A 155 -6.59 -1.47 -20.11
C VAL A 155 -5.37 -1.54 -21.01
N ASP A 156 -4.98 -0.40 -21.58
CA ASP A 156 -3.85 -0.35 -22.49
C ASP A 156 -2.51 -0.48 -21.75
N LEU A 157 -1.45 -0.57 -22.54
CA LEU A 157 -0.10 -0.78 -22.03
C LEU A 157 0.52 0.49 -21.43
N PHE A 158 -0.09 1.67 -21.61
CA PHE A 158 0.56 2.97 -21.42
C PHE A 158 -0.15 3.92 -20.46
N GLU A 159 -0.92 3.35 -19.53
CA GLU A 159 -1.76 4.12 -18.59
C GLU A 159 -0.95 4.81 -17.49
N GLY A 160 -1.38 6.02 -17.12
CA GLY A 160 -0.86 6.74 -15.96
C GLY A 160 -1.28 6.07 -14.65
N LEU A 161 -2.54 6.27 -14.26
CA LEU A 161 -3.15 5.66 -13.08
C LEU A 161 -4.41 4.88 -13.47
N VAL A 162 -4.55 3.63 -13.03
CA VAL A 162 -5.74 2.81 -13.30
C VAL A 162 -6.38 2.33 -12.01
N LEU A 163 -7.69 2.52 -11.88
CA LEU A 163 -8.54 1.77 -10.96
C LEU A 163 -9.23 0.65 -11.74
N LEU A 164 -8.84 -0.59 -11.48
CA LEU A 164 -9.36 -1.80 -12.12
C LEU A 164 -10.09 -2.64 -11.07
N ALA A 165 -11.39 -2.89 -11.27
CA ALA A 165 -12.21 -3.68 -10.36
C ALA A 165 -12.06 -3.28 -8.87
N SER A 166 -11.97 -1.98 -8.62
CA SER A 166 -11.65 -1.43 -7.30
C SER A 166 -12.75 -0.51 -6.78
N SER A 167 -12.96 -0.49 -5.47
CA SER A 167 -14.06 0.27 -4.86
C SER A 167 -13.68 1.03 -3.61
N GLY A 168 -14.38 2.14 -3.36
CA GLY A 168 -14.09 2.99 -2.20
C GLY A 168 -12.72 3.68 -2.28
N ALA A 169 -12.08 3.71 -3.45
CA ALA A 169 -10.77 4.31 -3.61
C ALA A 169 -10.85 5.84 -3.56
N GLN A 170 -9.83 6.46 -3.00
CA GLN A 170 -9.64 7.92 -2.98
C GLN A 170 -8.42 8.24 -3.84
N VAL A 171 -8.64 8.89 -4.98
CA VAL A 171 -7.57 9.39 -5.84
C VAL A 171 -7.57 10.90 -5.70
N THR A 172 -6.63 11.44 -4.94
CA THR A 172 -6.67 12.86 -4.55
C THR A 172 -5.37 13.60 -4.72
N ASP A 173 -5.44 14.82 -5.24
CA ASP A 173 -4.29 15.74 -5.30
C ASP A 173 -3.08 15.15 -6.05
N ASN A 174 -3.31 14.28 -7.04
CA ASN A 174 -2.26 13.74 -7.90
C ASN A 174 -2.04 14.60 -9.15
N VAL A 175 -0.84 14.55 -9.70
CA VAL A 175 -0.50 15.16 -10.99
C VAL A 175 -0.22 14.03 -11.99
N LEU A 176 -1.09 13.87 -12.98
CA LEU A 176 -1.04 12.80 -13.98
C LEU A 176 -0.78 13.45 -15.34
N ARG A 177 0.42 13.28 -15.89
CA ARG A 177 0.80 14.02 -17.11
C ARG A 177 1.70 13.27 -18.06
N ASN A 178 1.68 13.62 -19.35
CA ASN A 178 2.62 13.06 -20.32
C ASN A 178 2.65 11.52 -20.30
N ASN A 179 1.53 10.87 -19.94
CA ASN A 179 1.39 9.42 -20.03
C ASN A 179 0.88 9.05 -21.42
N GLY A 180 1.23 7.85 -21.86
CA GLY A 180 1.03 7.40 -23.23
C GLY A 180 -0.39 6.92 -23.57
N HIS A 181 -1.33 7.01 -22.63
CA HIS A 181 -2.75 6.82 -22.87
C HIS A 181 -3.56 7.67 -21.89
N ASP A 182 -4.41 7.10 -21.04
CA ASP A 182 -5.18 7.86 -20.07
C ASP A 182 -4.29 8.33 -18.92
N GLY A 183 -4.51 9.56 -18.47
CA GLY A 183 -3.92 10.02 -17.20
C GLY A 183 -4.50 9.25 -16.02
N LEU A 184 -5.82 9.09 -16.01
CA LEU A 184 -6.59 8.32 -15.03
C LEU A 184 -7.66 7.49 -15.74
N MET A 185 -7.65 6.18 -15.53
CA MET A 185 -8.68 5.26 -16.02
C MET A 185 -9.43 4.63 -14.83
N ILE A 186 -10.75 4.53 -14.94
CA ILE A 186 -11.61 3.83 -13.97
C ILE A 186 -12.42 2.77 -14.73
N THR A 187 -12.16 1.50 -14.45
CA THR A 187 -12.67 0.39 -15.27
C THR A 187 -12.92 -0.89 -14.45
N GLY A 188 -13.38 -1.95 -15.12
CA GLY A 188 -13.59 -3.28 -14.54
C GLY A 188 -14.67 -3.32 -13.46
N GLY A 189 -15.71 -2.49 -13.57
CA GLY A 189 -16.78 -2.41 -12.56
C GLY A 189 -16.39 -1.68 -11.27
N SER A 190 -15.32 -0.87 -11.33
CA SER A 190 -14.91 -0.01 -10.23
C SER A 190 -16.05 0.93 -9.80
N ARG A 191 -16.28 1.09 -8.48
CA ARG A 191 -17.46 1.78 -7.94
C ARG A 191 -17.18 2.52 -6.63
N ASN A 192 -17.99 3.54 -6.32
CA ASN A 192 -17.91 4.32 -5.07
C ASN A 192 -16.53 4.96 -4.85
N ASN A 193 -15.86 5.37 -5.93
CA ASN A 193 -14.53 5.99 -5.85
C ASN A 193 -14.66 7.52 -5.80
N VAL A 194 -13.77 8.18 -5.08
CA VAL A 194 -13.68 9.64 -4.98
C VAL A 194 -12.46 10.13 -5.73
N ILE A 195 -12.68 10.99 -6.72
CA ILE A 195 -11.63 11.61 -7.53
C ILE A 195 -11.68 13.11 -7.28
N ARG A 196 -10.67 13.68 -6.61
CA ARG A 196 -10.72 15.09 -6.18
C ARG A 196 -9.36 15.77 -6.26
N GLY A 197 -9.30 16.99 -6.81
CA GLY A 197 -8.08 17.81 -6.78
C GLY A 197 -6.93 17.30 -7.65
N ASN A 198 -7.17 16.32 -8.52
CA ASN A 198 -6.14 15.82 -9.44
C ASN A 198 -5.97 16.77 -10.64
N ARG A 199 -4.73 16.94 -11.09
CA ARG A 199 -4.40 17.68 -12.31
C ARG A 199 -4.00 16.70 -13.41
N MET A 200 -4.75 16.67 -14.49
CA MET A 200 -4.48 15.82 -15.66
C MET A 200 -4.13 16.70 -16.85
N LEU A 201 -2.95 16.53 -17.44
CA LEU A 201 -2.44 17.37 -18.52
C LEU A 201 -1.62 16.55 -19.51
N ASP A 202 -1.79 16.81 -20.80
CA ASP A 202 -0.93 16.26 -21.86
C ASP A 202 -0.79 14.73 -21.82
N ASN A 203 -1.86 14.01 -21.44
CA ASN A 203 -1.94 12.56 -21.60
C ASN A 203 -2.64 12.27 -22.93
N GLY A 204 -2.26 11.22 -23.64
CA GLY A 204 -2.87 10.91 -24.93
C GLY A 204 -2.34 9.63 -25.57
N ALA A 205 -3.15 9.06 -26.46
CA ALA A 205 -2.99 7.73 -27.05
C ALA A 205 -1.73 7.62 -27.94
N GLN A 206 -0.59 7.36 -27.32
CA GLN A 206 0.63 7.01 -28.02
C GLN A 206 0.47 5.63 -28.65
N THR A 207 0.36 5.62 -29.97
CA THR A 207 0.28 4.38 -30.77
C THR A 207 1.65 3.82 -31.13
N VAL A 208 2.71 4.64 -31.04
CA VAL A 208 4.12 4.24 -31.19
C VAL A 208 5.00 4.91 -30.12
N PRO A 209 6.14 4.31 -29.73
CA PRO A 209 7.07 4.94 -28.79
C PRO A 209 7.38 6.37 -29.20
N THR A 210 7.29 7.31 -28.27
CA THR A 210 7.64 8.74 -28.44
C THR A 210 6.71 9.60 -29.33
N GLN A 211 5.60 9.08 -29.87
CA GLN A 211 4.66 9.87 -30.68
C GLN A 211 3.28 9.95 -30.02
N PHE A 212 2.84 11.18 -29.70
CA PHE A 212 1.49 11.45 -29.20
C PHE A 212 0.52 11.67 -30.37
N GLY A 213 -0.69 11.14 -30.25
CA GLY A 213 -1.81 11.34 -31.17
C GLY A 213 -2.92 12.17 -30.55
#